data_AF-A0A1I1XU09-F1
#
_entry.id   AF-A0A1I1XU09-F1
#
_cell.length_a   1.000
_cell.length_b   1.000
_cell.length_c   1.000
_cell.angle_alpha   90.00
_cell.angle_beta   90.00
_cell.angle_gamma   90.00
#
_symmetry.space_group_name_H-M   'P 1'
#
loop_
_entity.id
_entity.type
_entity.pdbx_description
1 polymer ?
#
loop_
_entity_poly.entity_id
_entity_poly.type
_entity_poly.pdbx_seq_one_letter_code
_entity_poly.pdbx_strand_id
1 'polypeptide(L)'
;MKTKKLLCFVITGFLTYACSNEESFEKTTVETAVQNTPHTTAKTQLALNSLVSSDWTSGTLSTSIVPPQNLKYLSGNLSEKPIWKSNNPEIIKGNGWLMQNARVDANRGGSSNPLSGTFGVYLFHINQSGSTKYLHVLVSNPQTSAVTISGKGSTYTNAEKPLNGSATGQSYFVSKDWLQNTPRTTFSNVTINPSKVYEVYKATLANNNMVDGSYEITASQGVYVYTVVTSTGDINDAVTATQSAAAGDIYTESTNTYGREAGIYTDSGWSGTTDIDLPTGPAYMGLCLNTSSKFAVSGTYLQNQNAPYSYKLNGASQNTYGNYGHKYSLTLKLNNANSTAKNVSLTFASNFTSGTNSPSFTFNGPLYLNGALKNIYTTPTQPAQNLANWSIPANSFFNATITFYVPGLITTGQQLILKTD
;
A
#
# COMPACT_ATOMS: atom_id res chain seq x y z
N MET A 1 43.43 52.08 -6.30
CA MET A 1 43.67 50.65 -6.59
C MET A 1 43.54 49.82 -5.31
N LYS A 2 42.39 49.17 -5.11
CA LYS A 2 42.23 48.07 -4.14
C LYS A 2 41.26 47.06 -4.74
N THR A 3 41.80 45.94 -5.18
CA THR A 3 41.10 44.76 -5.71
C THR A 3 40.41 44.00 -4.58
N LYS A 4 39.08 43.84 -4.65
CA LYS A 4 38.32 42.86 -3.86
C LYS A 4 38.21 41.57 -4.66
N LYS A 5 38.63 40.45 -4.07
CA LYS A 5 38.32 39.09 -4.53
C LYS A 5 36.86 38.78 -4.21
N LEU A 6 36.11 38.32 -5.20
CA LEU A 6 34.74 37.83 -5.08
C LEU A 6 34.80 36.31 -4.84
N LEU A 7 34.23 35.85 -3.72
CA LEU A 7 34.04 34.43 -3.40
C LEU A 7 32.57 34.10 -3.70
N CYS A 8 32.32 33.23 -4.69
CA CYS A 8 30.99 32.71 -4.97
C CYS A 8 30.67 31.56 -4.01
N PHE A 9 29.60 31.71 -3.23
CA PHE A 9 28.90 30.60 -2.59
C PHE A 9 27.57 30.40 -3.32
N VAL A 10 27.40 29.21 -3.92
CA VAL A 10 26.13 28.74 -4.46
C VAL A 10 25.35 28.14 -3.30
N ILE A 11 24.19 28.72 -2.96
CA ILE A 11 23.23 28.15 -2.02
C ILE A 11 22.12 27.50 -2.85
N THR A 12 22.05 26.16 -2.80
CA THR A 12 20.93 25.38 -3.33
C THR A 12 19.89 25.23 -2.22
N GLY A 13 18.80 26.00 -2.29
CA GLY A 13 17.66 25.85 -1.40
C GLY A 13 16.68 24.82 -1.94
N PHE A 14 16.49 23.70 -1.24
CA PHE A 14 15.36 22.79 -1.44
C PHE A 14 14.14 23.36 -0.70
N LEU A 15 13.11 23.68 -1.47
CA LEU A 15 11.84 24.24 -1.00
C LEU A 15 10.85 23.10 -0.74
N THR A 16 10.51 22.86 0.52
CA THR A 16 9.36 22.03 0.92
C THR A 16 8.10 22.89 0.90
N TYR A 17 7.19 22.64 -0.05
CA TYR A 17 5.86 23.26 -0.02
C TYR A 17 4.86 22.31 0.64
N ALA A 18 4.45 22.67 1.86
CA ALA A 18 3.17 22.30 2.45
C ALA A 18 2.27 23.54 2.34
N CYS A 19 1.07 23.40 1.77
CA CYS A 19 0.06 24.44 1.80
C CYS A 19 -0.98 24.08 2.88
N SER A 20 -1.03 24.86 3.95
CA SER A 20 -2.20 25.02 4.81
C SER A 20 -2.31 26.49 5.18
N ASN A 21 -3.42 27.12 4.82
CA ASN A 21 -3.71 28.50 5.20
C ASN A 21 -3.99 28.60 6.70
N GLU A 22 -3.40 29.61 7.31
CA GLU A 22 -3.56 30.03 8.70
C GLU A 22 -4.86 30.80 8.89
N GLU A 23 -5.57 30.50 9.98
CA GLU A 23 -6.25 31.54 10.76
C GLU A 23 -5.80 31.40 12.22
N SER A 24 -5.19 32.47 12.72
CA SER A 24 -4.77 32.67 14.10
C SER A 24 -5.97 32.94 15.00
N PHE A 25 -6.01 32.42 16.24
CA PHE A 25 -6.32 33.23 17.43
C PHE A 25 -5.99 32.50 18.75
N GLU A 26 -5.40 33.32 19.65
CA GLU A 26 -5.16 33.31 21.10
C GLU A 26 -5.17 32.06 22.00
N LYS A 27 -4.16 32.06 22.87
CA LYS A 27 -3.94 31.19 24.03
C LYS A 27 -4.96 31.48 25.14
N THR A 28 -5.64 30.43 25.60
CA THR A 28 -6.16 30.36 26.97
C THR A 28 -5.86 29.00 27.56
N THR A 29 -5.14 29.00 28.68
CA THR A 29 -4.77 27.83 29.49
C THR A 29 -5.99 27.34 30.27
N VAL A 30 -6.42 26.08 30.08
CA VAL A 30 -7.36 25.41 31.00
C VAL A 30 -6.97 23.94 31.17
N GLU A 31 -7.01 23.51 32.43
CA GLU A 31 -6.59 22.23 32.99
C GLU A 31 -7.28 21.01 32.37
N THR A 32 -6.49 19.94 32.31
CA THR A 32 -6.78 18.63 31.73
C THR A 32 -7.87 17.88 32.49
N ALA A 33 -9.03 17.69 31.86
CA ALA A 33 -9.94 16.60 32.18
C ALA A 33 -9.98 15.64 30.99
N VAL A 34 -9.54 14.40 31.21
CA VAL A 34 -9.63 13.31 30.23
C VAL A 34 -11.11 12.96 30.05
N GLN A 35 -11.76 13.60 29.09
CA GLN A 35 -13.04 13.14 28.55
C GLN A 35 -12.76 12.28 27.32
N ASN A 36 -13.08 11.00 27.44
CA ASN A 36 -13.28 10.10 26.30
C ASN A 36 -14.36 10.69 25.39
N THR A 37 -13.94 11.44 24.38
CA THR A 37 -14.85 11.86 23.31
C THR A 37 -15.05 10.66 22.41
N PRO A 38 -16.30 10.26 22.07
CA PRO A 38 -16.53 9.24 21.08
C PRO A 38 -15.94 9.74 19.77
N HIS A 39 -14.90 9.07 19.26
CA HIS A 39 -14.51 9.25 17.87
C HIS A 39 -15.75 8.99 17.04
N THR A 40 -16.17 9.99 16.26
CA THR A 40 -17.18 9.83 15.22
C THR A 40 -16.71 8.67 14.36
N THR A 41 -17.36 7.52 14.58
CA THR A 41 -17.05 6.27 13.90
C THR A 41 -17.11 6.56 12.42
N ALA A 42 -16.07 6.13 11.69
CA ALA A 42 -16.15 5.98 10.25
C ALA A 42 -17.51 5.35 9.95
N LYS A 43 -18.28 5.92 9.00
CA LYS A 43 -19.59 5.39 8.61
C LYS A 43 -19.45 3.88 8.53
N THR A 44 -20.13 3.16 9.43
CA THR A 44 -20.22 1.71 9.41
C THR A 44 -20.52 1.35 7.96
N GLN A 45 -19.76 0.42 7.40
CA GLN A 45 -19.90 0.00 6.01
C GLN A 45 -21.28 -0.67 5.88
N LEU A 46 -22.30 0.17 5.71
CA LEU A 46 -23.66 -0.23 5.39
C LEU A 46 -23.53 -1.12 4.16
N ALA A 47 -24.16 -2.30 4.20
CA ALA A 47 -24.34 -3.13 3.03
C ALA A 47 -24.89 -2.23 1.92
N LEU A 48 -24.02 -1.84 0.98
CA LEU A 48 -24.43 -0.98 -0.10
C LEU A 48 -25.32 -1.82 -0.99
N ASN A 49 -26.60 -1.44 -1.01
CA ASN A 49 -27.54 -1.78 -2.06
C ASN A 49 -26.86 -1.56 -3.43
N SER A 50 -27.33 -2.28 -4.45
CA SER A 50 -26.94 -2.07 -5.85
C SER A 50 -26.82 -0.58 -6.19
N LEU A 51 -25.78 -0.20 -6.92
CA LEU A 51 -25.65 1.15 -7.45
C LEU A 51 -26.67 1.29 -8.59
N VAL A 52 -27.66 2.15 -8.40
CA VAL A 52 -28.81 2.26 -9.32
C VAL A 52 -28.60 3.35 -10.36
N SER A 53 -29.47 3.43 -11.37
CA SER A 53 -29.36 4.43 -12.44
C SER A 53 -29.30 5.88 -11.94
N SER A 54 -29.93 6.20 -10.79
CA SER A 54 -29.87 7.56 -10.20
C SER A 54 -28.54 7.90 -9.52
N ASP A 55 -27.65 6.93 -9.31
CA ASP A 55 -26.30 7.18 -8.79
C ASP A 55 -25.34 7.71 -9.85
N TRP A 56 -25.69 7.57 -11.13
CA TRP A 56 -24.90 8.06 -12.24
C TRP A 56 -25.02 9.57 -12.41
N THR A 57 -23.95 10.22 -12.86
CA THR A 57 -24.02 11.61 -13.31
C THR A 57 -24.36 11.63 -14.79
N SER A 58 -25.47 12.28 -15.14
CA SER A 58 -25.93 12.41 -16.53
C SER A 58 -24.97 13.24 -17.38
N GLY A 59 -24.82 12.87 -18.65
CA GLY A 59 -23.97 13.54 -19.63
C GLY A 59 -22.57 12.95 -19.75
N THR A 60 -21.68 13.69 -20.43
CA THR A 60 -20.30 13.29 -20.67
C THR A 60 -19.37 13.86 -19.59
N LEU A 61 -18.42 13.06 -19.10
CA LEU A 61 -17.36 13.54 -18.22
C LEU A 61 -16.43 14.48 -19.00
N SER A 62 -16.43 15.76 -18.65
CA SER A 62 -15.63 16.82 -19.28
C SER A 62 -14.18 16.90 -18.78
N THR A 63 -13.85 16.19 -17.70
CA THR A 63 -12.53 16.13 -17.07
C THR A 63 -11.87 14.78 -17.28
N SER A 64 -10.58 14.66 -16.94
CA SER A 64 -9.87 13.36 -16.99
C SER A 64 -10.28 12.41 -15.86
N ILE A 65 -10.82 12.94 -14.75
CA ILE A 65 -11.19 12.17 -13.55
C ILE A 65 -12.54 12.62 -13.01
N VAL A 66 -13.23 11.75 -12.26
CA VAL A 66 -14.38 12.16 -11.46
C VAL A 66 -13.85 12.83 -10.17
N PRO A 67 -14.39 14.00 -9.76
CA PRO A 67 -13.99 14.64 -8.51
C PRO A 67 -14.09 13.67 -7.33
N PRO A 68 -13.07 13.51 -6.47
CA PRO A 68 -13.05 12.46 -5.45
C PRO A 68 -14.26 12.48 -4.51
N GLN A 69 -14.78 13.66 -4.15
CA GLN A 69 -15.95 13.82 -3.31
C GLN A 69 -17.26 13.27 -3.94
N ASN A 70 -17.27 13.01 -5.25
CA ASN A 70 -18.41 12.45 -5.99
C ASN A 70 -18.28 10.94 -6.21
N LEU A 71 -17.20 10.29 -5.73
CA LEU A 71 -16.98 8.86 -5.93
C LEU A 71 -18.01 8.04 -5.14
N LYS A 72 -18.53 7.01 -5.78
CA LYS A 72 -19.36 5.99 -5.14
C LYS A 72 -18.47 4.91 -4.53
N TYR A 73 -19.02 4.17 -3.58
CA TYR A 73 -18.30 3.12 -2.89
C TYR A 73 -18.39 1.81 -3.66
N LEU A 74 -17.35 0.98 -3.55
CA LEU A 74 -17.43 -0.40 -4.03
C LEU A 74 -18.10 -1.27 -2.96
N SER A 75 -18.89 -2.25 -3.39
CA SER A 75 -19.43 -3.28 -2.49
C SER A 75 -18.40 -4.40 -2.32
N GLY A 76 -17.74 -4.42 -1.16
CA GLY A 76 -16.71 -5.39 -0.83
C GLY A 76 -16.09 -5.12 0.52
N ASN A 77 -15.17 -5.96 0.96
CA ASN A 77 -14.61 -5.90 2.31
C ASN A 77 -13.11 -6.18 2.28
N LEU A 78 -12.46 -5.85 3.40
CA LEU A 78 -11.16 -6.43 3.71
C LEU A 78 -11.24 -7.97 3.64
N SER A 79 -10.17 -8.57 3.16
CA SER A 79 -10.12 -10.01 2.86
C SER A 79 -8.68 -10.52 2.84
N GLU A 80 -8.53 -11.80 2.48
CA GLU A 80 -7.27 -12.54 2.50
C GLU A 80 -6.80 -12.80 3.94
N LYS A 81 -5.49 -12.76 4.18
CA LYS A 81 -4.83 -13.18 5.43
C LYS A 81 -4.18 -11.98 6.13
N PRO A 82 -3.83 -12.07 7.42
CA PRO A 82 -3.03 -11.05 8.09
C PRO A 82 -1.71 -10.79 7.35
N ILE A 83 -1.24 -9.53 7.38
CA ILE A 83 0.00 -9.12 6.75
C ILE A 83 0.94 -8.43 7.73
N TRP A 84 2.12 -9.01 7.87
CA TRP A 84 3.23 -8.42 8.59
C TRP A 84 3.95 -7.45 7.64
N LYS A 85 4.08 -6.18 8.03
CA LYS A 85 4.66 -5.13 7.19
C LYS A 85 5.88 -4.51 7.85
N SER A 86 6.94 -4.31 7.06
CA SER A 86 8.17 -3.63 7.44
C SER A 86 8.50 -2.52 6.45
N ASN A 87 8.14 -1.29 6.79
CA ASN A 87 8.39 -0.08 6.00
C ASN A 87 8.63 1.15 6.90
N ASN A 88 8.85 0.94 8.21
CA ASN A 88 9.08 2.02 9.16
C ASN A 88 10.17 1.59 10.17
N PRO A 89 11.44 1.99 9.99
CA PRO A 89 11.90 3.03 9.06
C PRO A 89 11.82 2.57 7.59
N GLU A 90 11.77 3.52 6.65
CA GLU A 90 11.90 3.22 5.21
C GLU A 90 13.37 3.36 4.78
N ILE A 91 14.04 4.40 5.28
CA ILE A 91 15.46 4.66 5.13
C ILE A 91 16.22 3.97 6.26
N ILE A 92 17.07 3.03 5.85
CA ILE A 92 18.02 2.34 6.71
C ILE A 92 19.28 3.20 6.87
N LYS A 93 19.68 3.49 8.11
CA LYS A 93 20.91 4.23 8.44
C LYS A 93 21.95 3.41 9.22
N GLY A 94 21.58 2.21 9.70
CA GLY A 94 22.47 1.37 10.50
C GLY A 94 22.05 -0.10 10.54
N ASN A 95 22.80 -0.90 11.31
CA ASN A 95 22.48 -2.30 11.56
C ASN A 95 21.42 -2.42 12.66
N GLY A 96 20.70 -3.54 12.68
CA GLY A 96 19.66 -3.84 13.67
C GLY A 96 18.37 -4.32 13.01
N TRP A 97 17.34 -4.59 13.81
CA TRP A 97 16.03 -4.95 13.29
C TRP A 97 15.23 -3.71 12.85
N LEU A 98 14.48 -3.83 11.75
CA LEU A 98 13.60 -2.79 11.21
C LEU A 98 12.15 -2.97 11.67
N MET A 99 11.72 -4.23 11.76
CA MET A 99 10.43 -4.67 12.33
C MET A 99 10.63 -6.03 13.01
N GLN A 100 9.96 -6.24 14.15
CA GLN A 100 9.82 -7.51 14.87
C GLN A 100 8.43 -7.66 15.55
N ASN A 101 7.98 -8.89 15.78
CA ASN A 101 6.77 -9.25 16.54
C ASN A 101 7.04 -10.20 17.73
N ALA A 102 8.24 -10.13 18.30
CA ALA A 102 8.75 -11.05 19.30
C ALA A 102 8.71 -10.54 20.73
N ARG A 103 8.89 -9.24 20.95
CA ARG A 103 9.10 -8.66 22.28
C ARG A 103 8.84 -7.17 22.35
N VAL A 104 8.86 -6.64 23.56
CA VAL A 104 8.83 -5.20 23.82
C VAL A 104 10.23 -4.63 23.63
N ASP A 105 10.33 -3.51 22.91
CA ASP A 105 11.51 -2.66 22.81
C ASP A 105 11.27 -1.34 23.55
N ALA A 106 12.30 -0.82 24.22
CA ALA A 106 12.17 0.40 25.03
C ALA A 106 11.80 1.65 24.22
N ASN A 107 12.21 1.73 22.96
CA ASN A 107 12.00 2.91 22.10
C ASN A 107 10.90 2.67 21.07
N ARG A 108 10.84 1.47 20.51
CA ARG A 108 9.92 1.08 19.45
C ARG A 108 8.70 0.31 19.96
N GLY A 109 8.57 0.08 21.27
CA GLY A 109 7.42 -0.62 21.84
C GLY A 109 7.27 -2.04 21.28
N GLY A 110 6.05 -2.43 20.95
CA GLY A 110 5.73 -3.80 20.53
C GLY A 110 5.50 -4.74 21.71
N SER A 111 5.43 -6.02 21.41
CA SER A 111 5.11 -7.11 22.34
C SER A 111 5.34 -8.46 21.65
N SER A 112 5.30 -9.54 22.42
CA SER A 112 5.23 -10.89 21.84
C SER A 112 3.89 -11.07 21.13
N ASN A 113 3.93 -11.37 19.83
CA ASN A 113 2.75 -11.63 19.01
C ASN A 113 3.08 -12.69 17.94
N PRO A 114 3.20 -13.97 18.33
CA PRO A 114 3.61 -15.03 17.41
C PRO A 114 2.55 -15.31 16.34
N LEU A 115 2.98 -15.44 15.08
CA LEU A 115 2.12 -15.72 13.93
C LEU A 115 2.08 -17.22 13.62
N SER A 116 0.91 -17.76 13.31
CA SER A 116 0.72 -19.16 12.90
C SER A 116 -0.26 -19.23 11.73
N GLY A 117 -0.35 -20.40 11.09
CA GLY A 117 -1.11 -20.53 9.85
C GLY A 117 -0.44 -19.74 8.72
N THR A 118 -1.22 -19.37 7.71
CA THR A 118 -0.72 -18.63 6.53
C THR A 118 -0.87 -17.12 6.74
N PHE A 119 0.22 -16.38 6.61
CA PHE A 119 0.25 -14.91 6.70
C PHE A 119 1.13 -14.31 5.60
N GLY A 120 0.84 -13.06 5.24
CA GLY A 120 1.66 -12.28 4.32
C GLY A 120 2.82 -11.58 5.04
N VAL A 121 3.91 -11.32 4.32
CA VAL A 121 5.01 -10.46 4.74
C VAL A 121 5.30 -9.49 3.61
N TYR A 122 5.23 -8.19 3.86
CA TYR A 122 5.60 -7.15 2.90
C TYR A 122 6.71 -6.26 3.48
N LEU A 123 7.69 -5.91 2.66
CA LEU A 123 8.76 -5.00 3.04
C LEU A 123 9.14 -4.06 1.91
N PHE A 124 9.48 -2.83 2.28
CA PHE A 124 10.12 -1.89 1.38
C PHE A 124 11.13 -1.07 2.17
N HIS A 125 12.35 -0.93 1.66
CA HIS A 125 13.39 -0.14 2.32
C HIS A 125 14.36 0.49 1.33
N ILE A 126 15.02 1.57 1.75
CA ILE A 126 16.09 2.26 1.03
C ILE A 126 17.33 2.26 1.93
N ASN A 127 18.44 1.71 1.45
CA ASN A 127 19.69 1.82 2.18
C ASN A 127 20.30 3.21 1.97
N GLN A 128 20.36 4.05 3.00
CA GLN A 128 21.12 5.31 2.98
C GLN A 128 22.11 5.38 4.15
N SER A 129 22.71 4.25 4.48
CA SER A 129 23.69 4.13 5.57
C SER A 129 25.11 4.57 5.19
N GLY A 130 25.34 4.98 3.94
CA GLY A 130 26.64 5.34 3.40
C GLY A 130 27.51 4.14 2.99
N SER A 131 27.03 2.91 3.15
CA SER A 131 27.76 1.66 2.82
C SER A 131 26.82 0.57 2.34
N THR A 132 27.36 -0.50 1.76
CA THR A 132 26.56 -1.70 1.45
C THR A 132 26.02 -2.35 2.72
N LYS A 133 24.76 -2.76 2.68
CA LYS A 133 24.08 -3.48 3.76
C LYS A 133 23.43 -4.75 3.24
N TYR A 134 23.13 -5.66 4.15
CA TYR A 134 22.40 -6.88 3.87
C TYR A 134 21.10 -6.88 4.66
N LEU A 135 19.97 -7.00 3.97
CA LEU A 135 18.66 -7.14 4.60
C LEU A 135 18.29 -8.62 4.65
N HIS A 136 17.90 -9.08 5.83
CA HIS A 136 17.52 -10.45 6.12
C HIS A 136 16.05 -10.50 6.51
N VAL A 137 15.31 -11.49 5.98
CA VAL A 137 13.99 -11.88 6.50
C VAL A 137 14.19 -13.16 7.28
N LEU A 138 13.98 -13.10 8.60
CA LEU A 138 14.21 -14.20 9.52
C LEU A 138 12.90 -14.68 10.12
N VAL A 139 12.78 -15.99 10.29
CA VAL A 139 11.70 -16.63 11.06
C VAL A 139 12.32 -17.41 12.21
N SER A 140 11.93 -17.11 13.45
CA SER A 140 12.41 -17.82 14.65
C SER A 140 11.33 -18.67 15.27
N ASN A 141 11.73 -19.79 15.87
CA ASN A 141 10.84 -20.66 16.63
C ASN A 141 10.91 -20.33 18.15
N PRO A 142 9.86 -19.71 18.73
CA PRO A 142 9.77 -19.47 20.16
C PRO A 142 9.18 -20.65 20.96
N GLN A 143 8.78 -21.72 20.29
CA GLN A 143 8.17 -22.89 20.92
C GLN A 143 9.22 -23.80 21.56
N THR A 144 8.76 -24.66 22.47
CA THR A 144 9.57 -25.74 23.07
C THR A 144 9.66 -26.99 22.18
N SER A 145 8.86 -27.05 21.11
CA SER A 145 8.88 -28.10 20.09
C SER A 145 9.27 -27.54 18.72
N ALA A 146 9.65 -28.42 17.78
CA ALA A 146 10.00 -27.98 16.43
C ALA A 146 8.77 -27.43 15.69
N VAL A 147 8.99 -26.38 14.90
CA VAL A 147 7.96 -25.77 14.02
C VAL A 147 8.32 -26.04 12.57
N THR A 148 7.33 -26.31 11.74
CA THR A 148 7.53 -26.44 10.29
C THR A 148 6.98 -25.21 9.60
N ILE A 149 7.74 -24.68 8.63
CA ILE A 149 7.30 -23.60 7.76
C ILE A 149 7.39 -23.98 6.28
N SER A 150 6.48 -23.43 5.49
CA SER A 150 6.50 -23.45 4.02
C SER A 150 6.10 -22.08 3.50
N GLY A 151 6.44 -21.76 2.26
CA GLY A 151 6.08 -20.47 1.70
C GLY A 151 6.73 -20.15 0.37
N LYS A 152 6.42 -18.95 -0.09
CA LYS A 152 6.90 -18.40 -1.36
C LYS A 152 7.05 -16.89 -1.26
N GLY A 153 7.85 -16.30 -2.12
CA GLY A 153 7.94 -14.85 -2.21
C GLY A 153 8.73 -14.37 -3.40
N SER A 154 8.73 -13.04 -3.57
CA SER A 154 9.50 -12.32 -4.56
C SER A 154 10.15 -11.13 -3.89
N THR A 155 11.37 -10.81 -4.30
CA THR A 155 12.05 -9.59 -3.91
C THR A 155 12.87 -9.08 -5.07
N TYR A 156 12.92 -7.76 -5.22
CA TYR A 156 13.80 -7.09 -6.17
C TYR A 156 14.61 -6.02 -5.45
N THR A 157 15.78 -5.73 -6.01
CA THR A 157 16.64 -4.61 -5.61
C THR A 157 17.07 -3.84 -6.84
N ASN A 158 17.61 -2.62 -6.68
CA ASN A 158 18.19 -1.86 -7.79
C ASN A 158 19.32 -2.59 -8.54
N ALA A 159 19.94 -3.62 -7.94
CA ALA A 159 20.95 -4.42 -8.64
C ALA A 159 20.35 -5.28 -9.77
N GLU A 160 19.07 -5.67 -9.64
CA GLU A 160 18.41 -6.54 -10.60
C GLU A 160 17.46 -5.77 -11.52
N LYS A 161 16.74 -4.81 -10.96
CA LYS A 161 15.75 -3.99 -11.66
C LYS A 161 15.76 -2.58 -11.08
N PRO A 162 15.71 -1.51 -11.90
CA PRO A 162 15.58 -0.16 -11.38
C PRO A 162 14.28 -0.06 -10.56
N LEU A 163 14.43 0.14 -9.25
CA LEU A 163 13.30 0.39 -8.35
C LEU A 163 12.93 1.87 -8.28
N ASN A 164 13.83 2.72 -8.79
CA ASN A 164 13.52 4.03 -9.32
C ASN A 164 13.10 3.85 -10.79
N GLY A 165 11.81 3.66 -11.07
CA GLY A 165 11.34 3.72 -12.46
C GLY A 165 11.90 4.97 -13.16
N SER A 166 12.32 4.87 -14.42
CA SER A 166 12.94 5.98 -15.15
C SER A 166 11.98 7.17 -15.27
N ALA A 167 12.00 8.11 -14.33
CA ALA A 167 11.12 9.30 -14.22
C ALA A 167 9.63 9.02 -13.90
N THR A 168 9.28 7.80 -13.49
CA THR A 168 7.96 7.16 -13.76
C THR A 168 7.32 6.37 -12.60
N GLY A 169 7.41 6.80 -11.34
CA GLY A 169 6.79 6.08 -10.21
C GLY A 169 7.52 4.78 -9.79
N GLN A 170 6.98 4.09 -8.79
CA GLN A 170 7.63 2.97 -8.14
C GLN A 170 7.54 1.65 -8.92
N SER A 171 8.42 0.71 -8.58
CA SER A 171 8.48 -0.58 -9.25
C SER A 171 7.27 -1.46 -8.97
N TYR A 172 6.90 -2.27 -9.96
CA TYR A 172 5.79 -3.22 -9.87
C TYR A 172 6.22 -4.68 -9.99
N PHE A 173 7.52 -4.98 -10.06
CA PHE A 173 7.97 -6.33 -10.39
C PHE A 173 7.53 -7.36 -9.34
N VAL A 174 7.55 -7.01 -8.05
CA VAL A 174 6.98 -7.87 -7.00
C VAL A 174 5.49 -8.10 -7.26
N SER A 175 4.69 -7.03 -7.40
CA SER A 175 3.25 -7.16 -7.67
C SER A 175 2.94 -7.96 -8.94
N LYS A 176 3.80 -7.87 -9.97
CA LYS A 176 3.68 -8.66 -11.19
C LYS A 176 3.91 -10.14 -10.94
N ASP A 177 4.99 -10.50 -10.25
CA ASP A 177 5.27 -11.90 -9.90
C ASP A 177 4.09 -12.51 -9.11
N TRP A 178 3.53 -11.74 -8.18
CA TRP A 178 2.38 -12.17 -7.39
C TRP A 178 1.10 -12.28 -8.21
N LEU A 179 0.81 -11.32 -9.09
CA LEU A 179 -0.33 -11.38 -9.99
C LEU A 179 -0.24 -12.57 -10.95
N GLN A 180 0.95 -12.88 -11.45
CA GLN A 180 1.19 -13.98 -12.39
C GLN A 180 1.48 -15.32 -11.71
N ASN A 181 1.51 -15.35 -10.37
CA ASN A 181 1.90 -16.50 -9.55
C ASN A 181 3.24 -17.12 -9.97
N THR A 182 4.25 -16.25 -10.18
CA THR A 182 5.64 -16.62 -10.50
C THR A 182 6.58 -16.17 -9.38
N PRO A 183 6.44 -16.72 -8.15
CA PRO A 183 7.34 -16.37 -7.05
C PRO A 183 8.77 -16.78 -7.37
N ARG A 184 9.73 -16.04 -6.82
CA ARG A 184 11.17 -16.23 -7.09
C ARG A 184 11.89 -17.05 -6.04
N THR A 185 11.33 -17.09 -4.84
CA THR A 185 11.80 -17.90 -3.72
C THR A 185 10.68 -18.82 -3.29
N THR A 186 10.98 -20.09 -3.08
CA THR A 186 10.07 -21.06 -2.47
C THR A 186 10.83 -21.86 -1.43
N PHE A 187 10.14 -22.25 -0.37
CA PHE A 187 10.65 -23.13 0.67
C PHE A 187 9.50 -24.00 1.17
N SER A 188 9.77 -25.25 1.47
CA SER A 188 8.73 -26.20 1.85
C SER A 188 9.23 -27.13 2.93
N ASN A 189 8.36 -27.41 3.91
CA ASN A 189 8.60 -28.33 5.00
C ASN A 189 9.91 -28.08 5.76
N VAL A 190 10.28 -26.80 5.94
CA VAL A 190 11.48 -26.41 6.69
C VAL A 190 11.20 -26.56 8.18
N THR A 191 11.92 -27.46 8.84
CA THR A 191 11.86 -27.63 10.29
C THR A 191 12.79 -26.64 10.99
N ILE A 192 12.24 -25.87 11.93
CA ILE A 192 12.96 -24.95 12.80
C ILE A 192 12.89 -25.50 14.22
N ASN A 193 14.02 -25.97 14.73
CA ASN A 193 14.12 -26.44 16.12
C ASN A 193 13.91 -25.29 17.14
N PRO A 194 13.55 -25.60 18.39
CA PRO A 194 13.42 -24.59 19.44
C PRO A 194 14.62 -23.64 19.52
N SER A 195 14.35 -22.34 19.66
CA SER A 195 15.38 -21.28 19.75
C SER A 195 16.30 -21.20 18.52
N LYS A 196 15.89 -21.75 17.38
CA LYS A 196 16.57 -21.60 16.09
C LYS A 196 15.85 -20.64 15.18
N VAL A 197 16.58 -20.18 14.18
CA VAL A 197 16.15 -19.23 13.16
C VAL A 197 16.36 -19.84 11.79
N TYR A 198 15.45 -19.53 10.87
CA TYR A 198 15.58 -19.78 9.45
C TYR A 198 15.63 -18.45 8.70
N GLU A 199 16.60 -18.29 7.78
CA GLU A 199 16.68 -17.15 6.87
C GLU A 199 15.81 -17.43 5.64
N VAL A 200 14.64 -16.79 5.58
CA VAL A 200 13.71 -16.90 4.46
C VAL A 200 14.33 -16.27 3.21
N TYR A 201 15.01 -15.14 3.39
CA TYR A 201 15.64 -14.42 2.30
C TYR A 201 16.72 -13.48 2.80
N LYS A 202 17.69 -13.20 1.91
CA LYS A 202 18.71 -12.17 2.09
C LYS A 202 18.87 -11.34 0.82
N ALA A 203 18.82 -10.02 0.95
CA ALA A 203 19.13 -9.06 -0.11
C ALA A 203 20.44 -8.33 0.17
N THR A 204 21.24 -8.11 -0.87
CA THR A 204 22.39 -7.19 -0.83
C THR A 204 21.95 -5.82 -1.34
N LEU A 205 22.19 -4.76 -0.55
CA LEU A 205 21.77 -3.40 -0.84
C LEU A 205 22.99 -2.48 -0.83
N ALA A 206 23.45 -2.06 -2.00
CA ALA A 206 24.42 -0.96 -2.08
C ALA A 206 23.82 0.32 -1.47
N ASN A 207 24.68 1.29 -1.14
CA ASN A 207 24.18 2.58 -0.70
C ASN A 207 23.30 3.24 -1.77
N ASN A 208 22.18 3.83 -1.36
CA ASN A 208 21.06 4.35 -2.16
C ASN A 208 20.23 3.30 -2.93
N ASN A 209 20.50 2.00 -2.77
CA ASN A 209 19.64 0.98 -3.34
C ASN A 209 18.41 0.73 -2.46
N MET A 210 17.31 0.46 -3.14
CA MET A 210 16.03 0.07 -2.59
C MET A 210 15.88 -1.45 -2.61
N VAL A 211 14.93 -1.93 -1.83
CA VAL A 211 14.40 -3.29 -1.85
C VAL A 211 12.89 -3.24 -1.74
N ASP A 212 12.21 -4.04 -2.56
CA ASP A 212 10.78 -4.29 -2.51
C ASP A 212 10.59 -5.81 -2.42
N GLY A 213 9.80 -6.28 -1.46
CA GLY A 213 9.61 -7.69 -1.20
C GLY A 213 8.23 -8.05 -0.67
N SER A 214 7.70 -9.18 -1.14
CA SER A 214 6.45 -9.76 -0.65
C SER A 214 6.56 -11.28 -0.58
N TYR A 215 6.10 -11.85 0.54
CA TYR A 215 6.14 -13.27 0.87
C TYR A 215 4.80 -13.74 1.44
N GLU A 216 4.54 -15.02 1.31
CA GLU A 216 3.54 -15.77 2.05
C GLU A 216 4.25 -16.88 2.81
N ILE A 217 3.98 -16.99 4.10
CA ILE A 217 4.56 -17.98 4.99
C ILE A 217 3.41 -18.72 5.68
N THR A 218 3.45 -20.05 5.63
CA THR A 218 2.59 -20.93 6.42
C THR A 218 3.43 -21.56 7.51
N ALA A 219 3.08 -21.31 8.78
CA ALA A 219 3.75 -21.89 9.94
C ALA A 219 2.82 -22.84 10.72
N SER A 220 3.34 -24.00 11.11
CA SER A 220 2.56 -25.04 11.82
C SER A 220 2.21 -24.65 13.26
N GLN A 221 2.96 -23.72 13.87
CA GLN A 221 2.71 -23.15 15.19
C GLN A 221 3.16 -21.68 15.19
N GLY A 222 3.04 -21.00 16.34
CA GLY A 222 3.43 -19.60 16.48
C GLY A 222 4.93 -19.35 16.24
N VAL A 223 5.27 -18.45 15.32
CA VAL A 223 6.63 -18.01 15.00
C VAL A 223 6.78 -16.49 15.14
N TYR A 224 8.03 -16.02 15.33
CA TYR A 224 8.34 -14.60 15.17
C TYR A 224 9.03 -14.35 13.85
N VAL A 225 8.77 -13.17 13.27
CA VAL A 225 9.34 -12.69 12.02
C VAL A 225 10.16 -11.44 12.31
N TYR A 226 11.30 -11.32 11.64
CA TYR A 226 12.16 -10.14 11.71
C TYR A 226 12.58 -9.73 10.31
N THR A 227 12.64 -8.42 10.09
CA THR A 227 13.51 -7.85 9.05
C THR A 227 14.70 -7.24 9.75
N VAL A 228 15.90 -7.67 9.41
CA VAL A 228 17.16 -7.26 10.06
C VAL A 228 18.14 -6.77 9.03
N VAL A 229 18.93 -5.75 9.38
CA VAL A 229 20.01 -5.24 8.55
C VAL A 229 21.36 -5.47 9.21
N THR A 230 22.33 -5.97 8.43
CA THR A 230 23.72 -6.16 8.85
C THR A 230 24.69 -5.55 7.85
N SER A 231 25.96 -5.46 8.25
CA SER A 231 27.06 -5.05 7.35
C SER A 231 27.83 -6.21 6.74
N THR A 232 27.70 -7.41 7.31
CA THR A 232 28.49 -8.60 6.94
C THR A 232 27.70 -9.56 6.06
N GLY A 233 26.37 -9.57 6.17
CA GLY A 233 25.52 -10.55 5.49
C GLY A 233 25.58 -11.95 6.08
N ASP A 234 26.25 -12.11 7.24
CA ASP A 234 26.31 -13.35 8.00
C ASP A 234 25.03 -13.53 8.84
N ILE A 235 24.53 -14.75 8.91
CA ILE A 235 23.29 -15.05 9.63
C ILE A 235 23.44 -14.95 11.15
N ASN A 236 24.60 -15.26 11.72
CA ASN A 236 24.84 -15.15 13.17
C ASN A 236 24.90 -13.68 13.58
N ASP A 237 25.47 -12.84 12.73
CA ASP A 237 25.43 -11.38 12.90
C ASP A 237 24.00 -10.86 12.78
N ALA A 238 23.20 -11.39 11.85
CA ALA A 238 21.78 -11.03 11.74
C ALA A 238 20.99 -11.43 12.99
N VAL A 239 21.21 -12.64 13.51
CA VAL A 239 20.61 -13.10 14.77
C VAL A 239 21.01 -12.19 15.93
N THR A 240 22.29 -11.81 16.03
CA THR A 240 22.77 -10.86 17.05
C THR A 240 22.13 -9.48 16.87
N ALA A 241 22.02 -9.00 15.63
CA ALA A 241 21.41 -7.72 15.31
C ALA A 241 19.89 -7.70 15.56
N THR A 242 19.24 -8.86 15.74
CA THR A 242 17.83 -8.88 16.19
C THR A 242 17.65 -8.25 17.56
N GLN A 243 18.70 -8.03 18.37
CA GLN A 243 18.60 -7.54 19.74
C GLN A 243 18.33 -6.03 19.84
N SER A 244 18.68 -5.24 18.83
CA SER A 244 18.54 -3.77 18.86
C SER A 244 17.92 -3.23 17.57
N ALA A 245 17.06 -2.22 17.70
CA ALA A 245 16.44 -1.58 16.55
C ALA A 245 17.49 -0.87 15.69
N ALA A 246 17.37 -0.98 14.37
CA ALA A 246 18.22 -0.24 13.45
C ALA A 246 17.91 1.27 13.49
N ALA A 247 18.96 2.08 13.37
CA ALA A 247 18.79 3.50 13.10
C ALA A 247 18.17 3.69 11.71
N GLY A 248 17.19 4.59 11.61
CA GLY A 248 16.47 4.90 10.37
C GLY A 248 15.49 6.05 10.55
N ASP A 249 14.79 6.43 9.47
CA ASP A 249 13.77 7.48 9.52
C ASP A 249 12.40 6.93 9.95
N ILE A 250 12.03 7.15 11.21
CA ILE A 250 10.68 6.79 11.65
C ILE A 250 9.71 7.86 11.19
N TYR A 251 8.79 7.49 10.30
CA TYR A 251 7.73 8.39 9.83
C TYR A 251 6.43 8.10 10.56
N THR A 252 6.22 8.87 11.62
CA THR A 252 5.09 8.70 12.54
C THR A 252 3.80 9.23 11.92
N GLU A 253 2.74 8.45 12.09
CA GLU A 253 1.38 8.91 11.84
C GLU A 253 1.01 10.09 12.75
N SER A 254 0.41 11.12 12.16
CA SER A 254 -0.15 12.27 12.88
C SER A 254 -1.52 12.66 12.32
N THR A 255 -2.09 13.73 12.85
CA THR A 255 -3.32 14.37 12.33
C THR A 255 -3.23 14.77 10.85
N ASN A 256 -2.02 15.03 10.33
CA ASN A 256 -1.82 15.49 8.95
C ASN A 256 -0.94 14.54 8.11
N THR A 257 -0.51 13.40 8.66
CA THR A 257 0.38 12.46 7.96
C THR A 257 -0.14 11.04 8.08
N TYR A 258 -0.09 10.29 6.97
CA TYR A 258 -0.47 8.88 6.98
C TYR A 258 0.41 8.03 7.91
N GLY A 259 1.69 8.35 8.05
CA GLY A 259 2.67 7.49 8.70
C GLY A 259 3.09 6.32 7.80
N ARG A 260 4.04 5.50 8.27
CA ARG A 260 4.48 4.27 7.58
C ARG A 260 4.22 3.02 8.43
N GLU A 261 4.05 1.89 7.76
CA GLU A 261 3.72 0.60 8.38
C GLU A 261 4.93 -0.09 9.01
N ALA A 262 4.80 -0.50 10.28
CA ALA A 262 5.68 -1.46 10.95
C ALA A 262 4.86 -2.23 11.99
N GLY A 263 4.18 -3.28 11.54
CA GLY A 263 3.11 -3.92 12.28
C GLY A 263 2.56 -5.17 11.60
N ILE A 264 1.62 -5.84 12.27
CA ILE A 264 0.73 -6.83 11.67
C ILE A 264 -0.62 -6.16 11.48
N TYR A 265 -1.13 -6.25 10.27
CA TYR A 265 -2.43 -5.73 9.87
C TYR A 265 -3.38 -6.89 9.58
N THR A 266 -4.65 -6.67 9.87
CA THR A 266 -5.71 -7.68 9.88
C THR A 266 -5.85 -8.42 8.54
N ASP A 267 -5.66 -7.71 7.42
CA ASP A 267 -5.97 -8.21 6.08
C ASP A 267 -4.93 -7.77 5.04
N SER A 268 -4.74 -8.61 4.02
CA SER A 268 -3.82 -8.40 2.88
C SER A 268 -4.56 -8.20 1.56
N GLY A 269 -5.86 -7.95 1.60
CA GLY A 269 -6.63 -7.78 0.39
C GLY A 269 -7.95 -7.08 0.58
N TRP A 270 -8.57 -6.79 -0.55
CA TRP A 270 -9.92 -6.25 -0.63
C TRP A 270 -10.67 -6.97 -1.75
N SER A 271 -11.86 -7.49 -1.46
CA SER A 271 -12.63 -8.24 -2.43
C SER A 271 -14.13 -7.98 -2.33
N GLY A 272 -14.81 -8.06 -3.47
CA GLY A 272 -16.23 -7.81 -3.52
C GLY A 272 -16.83 -7.80 -4.92
N THR A 273 -18.15 -7.84 -4.95
CA THR A 273 -18.95 -7.67 -6.15
C THR A 273 -19.85 -6.44 -5.97
N THR A 274 -19.75 -5.50 -6.89
CA THR A 274 -20.63 -4.32 -6.95
C THR A 274 -21.63 -4.53 -8.08
N ASP A 275 -22.90 -4.72 -7.75
CA ASP A 275 -24.01 -4.66 -8.70
C ASP A 275 -24.24 -3.20 -9.13
N ILE A 276 -24.29 -2.94 -10.44
CA ILE A 276 -24.41 -1.60 -11.02
C ILE A 276 -25.44 -1.63 -12.15
N ASP A 277 -26.55 -0.91 -11.98
CA ASP A 277 -27.57 -0.79 -13.00
C ASP A 277 -27.20 0.34 -13.98
N LEU A 278 -27.16 0.00 -15.27
CA LEU A 278 -26.78 0.95 -16.31
C LEU A 278 -27.91 1.95 -16.59
N PRO A 279 -27.60 3.24 -16.73
CA PRO A 279 -28.58 4.27 -17.01
C PRO A 279 -29.10 4.18 -18.45
N THR A 280 -30.20 4.88 -18.73
CA THR A 280 -30.88 4.88 -20.04
C THR A 280 -30.16 5.73 -21.10
N GLY A 281 -29.32 6.68 -20.70
CA GLY A 281 -28.63 7.60 -21.60
C GLY A 281 -27.14 7.77 -21.28
N PRO A 282 -26.47 8.72 -21.97
CA PRO A 282 -25.07 9.05 -21.71
C PRO A 282 -24.87 9.48 -20.26
N ALA A 283 -23.93 8.85 -19.58
CA ALA A 283 -23.64 9.13 -18.18
C ALA A 283 -22.25 8.65 -17.76
N TYR A 284 -21.82 9.04 -16.57
CA TYR A 284 -20.59 8.54 -15.96
C TYR A 284 -20.72 8.30 -14.44
N MET A 285 -19.86 7.44 -13.92
CA MET A 285 -19.75 7.13 -12.50
C MET A 285 -18.28 6.89 -12.13
N GLY A 286 -17.83 7.49 -11.03
CA GLY A 286 -16.54 7.19 -10.43
C GLY A 286 -16.72 6.30 -9.20
N LEU A 287 -15.84 5.32 -9.02
CA LEU A 287 -15.85 4.36 -7.92
C LEU A 287 -14.55 4.46 -7.13
N CYS A 288 -14.63 4.44 -5.80
CA CYS A 288 -13.48 4.45 -4.91
C CYS A 288 -12.59 3.22 -5.15
N LEU A 289 -11.29 3.41 -5.38
CA LEU A 289 -10.32 2.32 -5.50
C LEU A 289 -9.04 2.63 -4.72
N ASN A 290 -8.63 1.71 -3.84
CA ASN A 290 -7.50 1.93 -2.93
C ASN A 290 -7.60 3.26 -2.17
N THR A 291 -8.76 3.57 -1.60
CA THR A 291 -9.03 4.83 -0.88
C THR A 291 -8.89 4.69 0.63
N SER A 292 -8.72 5.83 1.29
CA SER A 292 -8.69 5.95 2.74
C SER A 292 -9.70 6.97 3.23
N SER A 293 -10.27 6.73 4.42
CA SER A 293 -11.10 7.70 5.14
C SER A 293 -10.31 8.53 6.16
N LYS A 294 -8.98 8.51 6.13
CA LYS A 294 -8.17 9.28 7.10
C LYS A 294 -8.35 10.78 6.96
N PHE A 295 -8.35 11.26 5.72
CA PHE A 295 -8.48 12.68 5.39
C PHE A 295 -9.75 12.89 4.56
N ALA A 296 -10.45 13.99 4.85
CA ALA A 296 -11.54 14.43 4.01
C ALA A 296 -10.99 15.09 2.74
N VAL A 297 -11.59 14.75 1.59
CA VAL A 297 -11.34 15.45 0.32
C VAL A 297 -12.51 16.39 0.10
N SER A 298 -12.23 17.71 0.13
CA SER A 298 -13.26 18.75 0.03
C SER A 298 -14.41 18.55 1.04
N GLY A 299 -14.06 18.22 2.30
CA GLY A 299 -15.04 17.98 3.37
C GLY A 299 -15.72 16.60 3.35
N THR A 300 -15.43 15.74 2.36
CA THR A 300 -16.02 14.40 2.24
C THR A 300 -14.99 13.31 2.51
N TYR A 301 -15.31 12.36 3.40
CA TYR A 301 -14.50 11.16 3.61
C TYR A 301 -14.82 10.10 2.57
N LEU A 302 -13.79 9.57 1.91
CA LEU A 302 -13.93 8.47 0.96
C LEU A 302 -14.12 7.13 1.68
N GLN A 303 -14.45 6.08 0.91
CA GLN A 303 -14.53 4.72 1.43
C GLN A 303 -13.21 4.33 2.10
N ASN A 304 -13.27 3.83 3.33
CA ASN A 304 -12.11 3.23 3.96
C ASN A 304 -11.89 1.82 3.39
N GLN A 305 -10.78 1.61 2.68
CA GLN A 305 -10.37 0.30 2.18
C GLN A 305 -9.07 -0.18 2.85
N ASN A 306 -8.68 0.40 3.98
CA ASN A 306 -7.43 0.09 4.66
C ASN A 306 -7.65 -0.91 5.81
N ALA A 307 -6.71 -1.84 5.96
CA ALA A 307 -6.72 -2.81 7.04
C ALA A 307 -6.20 -2.15 8.35
N PRO A 308 -6.95 -2.26 9.47
CA PRO A 308 -6.45 -1.82 10.76
C PRO A 308 -5.35 -2.75 11.28
N TYR A 309 -4.47 -2.20 12.12
CA TYR A 309 -3.45 -2.97 12.83
C TYR A 309 -4.08 -3.94 13.85
N SER A 310 -3.49 -5.12 13.99
CA SER A 310 -3.67 -6.01 15.16
C SER A 310 -2.45 -5.98 16.08
N TYR A 311 -1.31 -5.56 15.56
CA TYR A 311 -0.06 -5.35 16.28
C TYR A 311 0.73 -4.25 15.57
N LYS A 312 1.41 -3.37 16.31
CA LYS A 312 2.31 -2.39 15.70
C LYS A 312 3.40 -1.92 16.65
N LEU A 313 4.49 -1.45 16.07
CA LEU A 313 5.52 -0.73 16.80
C LEU A 313 5.12 0.73 17.06
N ASN A 314 5.74 1.36 18.06
CA ASN A 314 5.64 2.80 18.25
C ASN A 314 6.14 3.53 17.00
N GLY A 315 5.41 4.58 16.63
CA GLY A 315 5.63 5.33 15.38
C GLY A 315 4.98 4.71 14.13
N ALA A 316 4.51 3.47 14.17
CA ALA A 316 3.85 2.85 13.02
C ALA A 316 2.41 3.36 12.82
N SER A 317 1.97 3.39 11.56
CA SER A 317 0.59 3.74 11.20
C SER A 317 -0.42 2.73 11.73
N GLN A 318 -1.62 3.24 12.04
CA GLN A 318 -2.77 2.49 12.52
C GLN A 318 -3.44 1.68 11.41
N ASN A 319 -3.33 2.11 10.16
CA ASN A 319 -3.92 1.41 9.03
C ASN A 319 -2.93 1.30 7.88
N THR A 320 -3.20 0.37 6.96
CA THR A 320 -2.46 0.22 5.70
C THR A 320 -2.87 1.28 4.68
N TYR A 321 -2.61 2.55 4.96
CA TYR A 321 -3.15 3.68 4.19
C TYR A 321 -2.87 3.63 2.67
N GLY A 322 -1.73 3.07 2.27
CA GLY A 322 -1.40 2.83 0.86
C GLY A 322 -1.76 1.44 0.35
N ASN A 323 -2.09 0.50 1.24
CA ASN A 323 -2.36 -0.92 0.97
C ASN A 323 -1.27 -1.64 0.18
N TYR A 324 0.00 -1.25 0.32
CA TYR A 324 1.11 -1.88 -0.43
C TYR A 324 1.16 -3.39 -0.24
N GLY A 325 1.30 -4.13 -1.34
CA GLY A 325 1.27 -5.58 -1.34
C GLY A 325 -0.13 -6.19 -1.16
N HIS A 326 -1.20 -5.38 -1.07
CA HIS A 326 -2.55 -5.92 -0.96
C HIS A 326 -3.07 -6.37 -2.31
N LYS A 327 -3.83 -7.46 -2.31
CA LYS A 327 -4.54 -7.97 -3.48
C LYS A 327 -5.95 -7.39 -3.54
N TYR A 328 -6.30 -6.81 -4.67
CA TYR A 328 -7.67 -6.41 -4.99
C TYR A 328 -8.29 -7.45 -5.91
N SER A 329 -9.47 -7.97 -5.56
CA SER A 329 -10.25 -8.92 -6.38
C SER A 329 -11.69 -8.43 -6.49
N LEU A 330 -12.00 -7.72 -7.58
CA LEU A 330 -13.23 -6.97 -7.74
C LEU A 330 -14.07 -7.57 -8.87
N THR A 331 -15.38 -7.56 -8.72
CA THR A 331 -16.33 -7.75 -9.82
C THR A 331 -17.25 -6.55 -9.91
N LEU A 332 -17.28 -5.88 -11.06
CA LEU A 332 -18.35 -4.93 -11.38
C LEU A 332 -19.37 -5.68 -12.22
N LYS A 333 -20.54 -5.96 -11.66
CA LYS A 333 -21.63 -6.62 -12.37
C LYS A 333 -22.53 -5.53 -12.96
N LEU A 334 -22.34 -5.28 -14.24
CA LEU A 334 -23.02 -4.25 -15.00
C LEU A 334 -24.35 -4.80 -15.53
N ASN A 335 -25.47 -4.42 -14.94
CA ASN A 335 -26.81 -4.85 -15.31
C ASN A 335 -27.41 -3.89 -16.34
N ASN A 336 -27.68 -4.38 -17.56
CA ASN A 336 -28.38 -3.63 -18.58
C ASN A 336 -29.86 -4.03 -18.63
N ALA A 337 -30.70 -3.36 -17.83
CA ALA A 337 -32.15 -3.53 -17.88
C ALA A 337 -32.83 -2.72 -19.02
N ASN A 338 -32.04 -2.02 -19.85
CA ASN A 338 -32.58 -1.24 -20.96
C ASN A 338 -33.02 -2.15 -22.11
N SER A 339 -33.96 -1.65 -22.93
CA SER A 339 -34.46 -2.33 -24.13
C SER A 339 -33.44 -2.37 -25.28
N THR A 340 -32.32 -1.67 -25.15
CA THR A 340 -31.24 -1.60 -26.14
C THR A 340 -29.89 -1.99 -25.52
N ALA A 341 -28.95 -2.41 -26.36
CA ALA A 341 -27.57 -2.61 -25.93
C ALA A 341 -26.96 -1.28 -25.45
N LYS A 342 -26.04 -1.36 -24.49
CA LYS A 342 -25.32 -0.22 -23.93
C LYS A 342 -23.82 -0.37 -24.09
N ASN A 343 -23.15 0.64 -24.63
CA ASN A 343 -21.70 0.65 -24.67
C ASN A 343 -21.17 1.24 -23.36
N VAL A 344 -20.26 0.52 -22.72
CA VAL A 344 -19.67 0.90 -21.44
C VAL A 344 -18.16 0.90 -21.57
N SER A 345 -17.53 1.99 -21.17
CA SER A 345 -16.07 2.07 -21.02
C SER A 345 -15.67 1.94 -19.55
N LEU A 346 -14.55 1.25 -19.29
CA LEU A 346 -13.90 1.20 -17.98
C LEU A 346 -12.54 1.87 -18.06
N THR A 347 -12.28 2.79 -17.14
CA THR A 347 -11.02 3.54 -17.03
C THR A 347 -10.45 3.40 -15.62
N PHE A 348 -9.15 3.18 -15.50
CA PHE A 348 -8.41 3.30 -14.25
C PHE A 348 -7.87 4.72 -14.14
N ALA A 349 -8.05 5.38 -13.00
CA ALA A 349 -7.51 6.72 -12.82
C ALA A 349 -7.01 6.99 -11.40
N SER A 350 -6.13 7.99 -11.28
CA SER A 350 -5.70 8.58 -10.01
C SER A 350 -6.72 9.62 -9.54
N ASN A 351 -6.85 9.80 -8.22
CA ASN A 351 -7.64 10.91 -7.66
C ASN A 351 -6.89 12.26 -7.70
N PHE A 352 -5.65 12.27 -8.19
CA PHE A 352 -4.79 13.45 -8.22
C PHE A 352 -4.39 13.83 -9.64
N THR A 353 -4.45 15.13 -9.94
CA THR A 353 -4.01 15.73 -11.21
C THR A 353 -3.10 16.92 -10.94
N SER A 354 -2.08 17.13 -11.77
CA SER A 354 -1.18 18.29 -11.68
C SER A 354 -0.59 18.62 -13.06
N GLY A 355 -0.13 19.87 -13.24
CA GLY A 355 0.63 20.27 -14.43
C GLY A 355 2.04 19.68 -14.50
N THR A 356 2.51 19.03 -13.43
CA THR A 356 3.83 18.37 -13.39
C THR A 356 3.72 16.97 -12.80
N ASN A 357 4.53 16.05 -13.33
CA ASN A 357 4.59 14.69 -12.82
C ASN A 357 5.38 14.64 -11.51
N SER A 358 4.90 13.80 -10.60
CA SER A 358 5.56 13.47 -9.34
C SER A 358 5.50 11.96 -9.14
N PRO A 359 6.63 11.29 -8.82
CA PRO A 359 6.66 9.84 -8.61
C PRO A 359 5.69 9.35 -7.56
N SER A 360 5.44 10.14 -6.50
CA SER A 360 4.52 9.75 -5.43
C SER A 360 3.12 9.49 -5.97
N PHE A 361 2.62 10.35 -6.86
CA PHE A 361 1.25 10.29 -7.38
C PHE A 361 1.11 9.48 -8.67
N THR A 362 2.04 8.57 -8.91
CA THR A 362 2.04 7.69 -10.09
C THR A 362 1.56 6.30 -9.71
N PHE A 363 0.61 5.74 -10.45
CA PHE A 363 0.33 4.30 -10.41
C PHE A 363 1.09 3.63 -11.54
N ASN A 364 1.84 2.58 -11.22
CA ASN A 364 2.57 1.80 -12.20
C ASN A 364 2.43 0.33 -11.81
N GLY A 365 1.68 -0.46 -12.55
CA GLY A 365 1.52 -1.88 -12.23
C GLY A 365 0.54 -2.63 -13.12
N PRO A 366 0.65 -3.97 -13.17
CA PRO A 366 -0.25 -4.78 -13.96
C PRO A 366 -1.56 -5.11 -13.23
N LEU A 367 -2.60 -5.39 -13.99
CA LEU A 367 -3.84 -6.01 -13.53
C LEU A 367 -4.34 -7.05 -14.55
N TYR A 368 -5.15 -7.99 -14.09
CA TYR A 368 -6.00 -8.80 -14.96
C TYR A 368 -7.38 -8.16 -15.03
N LEU A 369 -7.88 -7.95 -16.25
CA LEU A 369 -9.27 -7.58 -16.54
C LEU A 369 -9.91 -8.69 -17.37
N ASN A 370 -10.89 -9.39 -16.80
CA ASN A 370 -11.50 -10.57 -17.42
C ASN A 370 -10.46 -11.60 -17.90
N GLY A 371 -9.40 -11.80 -17.11
CA GLY A 371 -8.28 -12.70 -17.44
C GLY A 371 -7.24 -12.13 -18.41
N ALA A 372 -7.48 -10.97 -19.05
CA ALA A 372 -6.50 -10.32 -19.91
C ALA A 372 -5.57 -9.40 -19.12
N LEU A 373 -4.25 -9.56 -19.31
CA LEU A 373 -3.24 -8.71 -18.66
C LEU A 373 -3.27 -7.29 -19.23
N LYS A 374 -3.34 -6.28 -18.35
CA LYS A 374 -3.25 -4.86 -18.68
C LYS A 374 -2.16 -4.22 -17.81
N ASN A 375 -1.27 -3.44 -18.42
CA ASN A 375 -0.29 -2.65 -17.68
C ASN A 375 -0.84 -1.24 -17.50
N ILE A 376 -0.91 -0.77 -16.26
CA ILE A 376 -1.43 0.55 -15.90
C ILE A 376 -0.27 1.47 -15.62
N TYR A 377 -0.32 2.65 -16.21
CA TYR A 377 0.59 3.73 -15.94
C TYR A 377 -0.16 5.06 -15.93
N THR A 378 -0.46 5.58 -14.73
CA THR A 378 -1.09 6.89 -14.56
C THR A 378 -0.15 7.83 -13.84
N THR A 379 -0.12 9.09 -14.27
CA THR A 379 0.71 10.16 -13.68
C THR A 379 -0.15 11.39 -13.42
N PRO A 380 0.30 12.39 -12.65
CA PRO A 380 -0.49 13.59 -12.44
C PRO A 380 -0.88 14.34 -13.74
N THR A 381 -0.03 14.31 -14.77
CA THR A 381 -0.34 14.93 -16.08
C THR A 381 -1.15 14.03 -17.02
N GLN A 382 -1.14 12.71 -16.76
CA GLN A 382 -1.92 11.70 -17.49
C GLN A 382 -2.63 10.79 -16.47
N PRO A 383 -3.66 11.29 -15.77
CA PRO A 383 -4.17 10.66 -14.55
C PRO A 383 -5.11 9.48 -14.83
N ALA A 384 -5.45 9.20 -16.09
CA ALA A 384 -6.46 8.22 -16.46
C ALA A 384 -6.00 7.38 -17.65
N GLN A 385 -6.31 6.08 -17.62
CA GLN A 385 -6.02 5.11 -18.67
C GLN A 385 -7.25 4.23 -18.93
N ASN A 386 -7.77 4.26 -20.16
CA ASN A 386 -8.85 3.37 -20.58
C ASN A 386 -8.37 1.91 -20.57
N LEU A 387 -9.18 1.01 -20.04
CA LEU A 387 -8.86 -0.41 -19.92
C LEU A 387 -9.57 -1.26 -20.98
N ALA A 388 -10.85 -0.99 -21.18
CA ALA A 388 -11.74 -1.72 -22.07
C ALA A 388 -13.00 -0.92 -22.40
N ASN A 389 -13.64 -1.34 -23.49
CA ASN A 389 -14.97 -0.92 -23.89
C ASN A 389 -15.77 -2.18 -24.22
N TRP A 390 -17.02 -2.25 -23.77
CA TRP A 390 -17.91 -3.38 -23.98
C TRP A 390 -19.23 -2.90 -24.55
N SER A 391 -19.88 -3.74 -25.37
CA SER A 391 -21.28 -3.58 -25.73
C SER A 391 -22.08 -4.62 -24.96
N ILE A 392 -22.90 -4.16 -24.01
CA ILE A 392 -23.67 -5.02 -23.11
C ILE A 392 -25.08 -5.16 -23.69
N PRO A 393 -25.53 -6.36 -24.10
CA PRO A 393 -26.84 -6.54 -24.72
C PRO A 393 -28.01 -6.06 -23.86
N ALA A 394 -29.14 -5.75 -24.51
CA ALA A 394 -30.39 -5.43 -23.82
C ALA A 394 -30.82 -6.58 -22.89
N ASN A 395 -31.42 -6.24 -21.74
CA ASN A 395 -31.92 -7.20 -20.75
C ASN A 395 -30.88 -8.27 -20.34
N SER A 396 -29.62 -7.87 -20.18
CA SER A 396 -28.51 -8.77 -19.85
C SER A 396 -27.59 -8.17 -18.79
N PHE A 397 -26.54 -8.89 -18.41
CA PHE A 397 -25.49 -8.37 -17.53
C PHE A 397 -24.11 -8.76 -18.04
N PHE A 398 -23.10 -7.99 -17.62
CA PHE A 398 -21.69 -8.29 -17.87
C PHE A 398 -20.88 -8.15 -16.58
N ASN A 399 -20.03 -9.15 -16.29
CA ASN A 399 -19.12 -9.10 -15.16
C ASN A 399 -17.75 -8.62 -15.62
N ALA A 400 -17.35 -7.40 -15.21
CA ALA A 400 -15.97 -6.95 -15.33
C ALA A 400 -15.18 -7.40 -14.09
N THR A 401 -14.38 -8.45 -14.22
CA THR A 401 -13.56 -8.97 -13.10
C THR A 401 -12.16 -8.38 -13.15
N ILE A 402 -11.74 -7.71 -12.07
CA ILE A 402 -10.46 -7.00 -11.98
C ILE A 402 -9.65 -7.64 -10.86
N THR A 403 -8.39 -7.98 -11.12
CA THR A 403 -7.46 -8.48 -10.10
C THR A 403 -6.11 -7.81 -10.23
N PHE A 404 -5.59 -7.27 -9.14
CA PHE A 404 -4.25 -6.68 -9.10
C PHE A 404 -3.66 -6.70 -7.70
N TYR A 405 -2.35 -6.51 -7.61
CA TYR A 405 -1.64 -6.22 -6.37
C TYR A 405 -1.23 -4.75 -6.37
N VAL A 406 -1.47 -4.05 -5.26
CA VAL A 406 -1.00 -2.68 -5.06
C VAL A 406 0.55 -2.68 -5.04
N PRO A 407 1.22 -2.05 -6.03
CA PRO A 407 2.68 -1.93 -6.06
C PRO A 407 3.24 -1.17 -4.86
N GLY A 408 4.55 -1.33 -4.60
CA GLY A 408 5.22 -0.60 -3.54
C GLY A 408 5.10 0.92 -3.73
N LEU A 409 4.90 1.63 -2.60
CA LEU A 409 4.76 3.08 -2.44
C LEU A 409 4.15 3.92 -3.59
N ILE A 410 3.07 3.39 -4.19
CA ILE A 410 2.11 4.19 -4.97
C ILE A 410 1.23 5.04 -4.04
N THR A 411 0.71 6.21 -4.48
CA THR A 411 -0.20 6.95 -3.59
C THR A 411 -1.59 6.31 -3.50
N THR A 412 -2.12 6.27 -2.28
CA THR A 412 -3.53 5.98 -1.99
C THR A 412 -4.46 6.92 -2.77
N GLY A 413 -5.68 6.49 -3.08
CA GLY A 413 -6.65 7.30 -3.82
C GLY A 413 -6.53 7.10 -5.33
N GLN A 414 -7.02 5.94 -5.78
CA GLN A 414 -7.34 5.68 -7.18
C GLN A 414 -8.86 5.67 -7.35
N GLN A 415 -9.30 5.55 -8.59
CA GLN A 415 -10.70 5.39 -8.95
C GLN A 415 -10.86 4.51 -10.19
N LEU A 416 -12.00 3.83 -10.27
CA LEU A 416 -12.50 3.28 -11.52
C LEU A 416 -13.56 4.22 -12.07
N ILE A 417 -13.53 4.49 -13.37
CA ILE A 417 -14.53 5.35 -14.02
C ILE A 417 -15.26 4.51 -15.06
N LEU A 418 -16.58 4.47 -14.92
CA LEU A 418 -17.50 3.93 -15.91
C LEU A 418 -18.11 5.09 -16.71
N LYS A 419 -18.24 4.92 -18.03
CA LYS A 419 -19.00 5.83 -18.89
C LYS A 419 -19.92 5.03 -19.81
N THR A 420 -21.14 5.51 -20.00
CA THR A 420 -22.13 4.95 -20.92
C THR A 420 -22.43 5.92 -22.07
N ASP A 421 -22.91 5.38 -23.18
CA ASP A 421 -23.44 6.13 -24.32
C ASP A 421 -24.98 6.25 -24.36
#